data_AF-A0A8C4DJT6-F1
#
_entry.id   AF-A0A8C4DJT6-F1
#
_cell.length_a   1.000
_cell.length_b   1.000
_cell.length_c   1.000
_cell.angle_alpha   90.00
_cell.angle_beta   90.00
_cell.angle_gamma   90.00
#
_symmetry.space_group_name_H-M   'P 1'
#
loop_
_entity.id
_entity.type
_entity.pdbx_description
1 polymer ?
#
loop_
_entity_poly.entity_id
_entity_poly.type
_entity_poly.pdbx_seq_one_letter_code
_entity_poly.pdbx_strand_id
1 'polypeptide(L)'
;TLPTTLFHLNLGARTGTTYIFTVSSGVPNFPEFVTVGLVDEFQTVHYDSNTRRAEPKQDWMSRVTAEDPQYWERETQTCLGKQQAFKANIETAKQRFNQTGGVHVAQRMYGCEWDDDTGEVNGYDQWGYDGEDFIAFDLKTETWTAPVPQAVITKHKWDNNKAEIALYKNYLIRECIDWLKKYVDYGRTLTGEVNATDYLVIMGYNILSLKLMC
;
A
#
# COMPACT_ATOMS: atom_id res chain seq x y z
N THR A 1 36.70 -29.49 17.41
CA THR A 1 36.71 -28.72 16.16
C THR A 1 35.44 -29.04 15.39
N LEU A 2 34.48 -28.12 15.42
CA LEU A 2 33.29 -28.12 14.56
C LEU A 2 33.33 -26.81 13.78
N PRO A 3 33.19 -26.80 12.45
CA PRO A 3 33.17 -25.56 11.69
C PRO A 3 31.80 -24.90 11.87
N THR A 4 31.81 -23.69 12.41
CA THR A 4 30.69 -22.75 12.33
C THR A 4 30.59 -22.28 10.89
N THR A 5 29.82 -23.00 10.06
CA THR A 5 29.37 -22.45 8.77
C THR A 5 28.29 -21.43 9.07
N LEU A 6 28.63 -20.15 8.91
CA LEU A 6 27.67 -19.07 8.85
C LEU A 6 26.75 -19.35 7.66
N PHE A 7 25.51 -19.76 7.90
CA PHE A 7 24.48 -19.68 6.88
C PHE A 7 24.22 -18.18 6.63
N HIS A 8 24.90 -17.62 5.64
CA HIS A 8 24.39 -16.43 4.96
C HIS A 8 23.12 -16.87 4.22
N LEU A 9 21.97 -16.74 4.87
CA LEU A 9 20.71 -16.62 4.16
C LEU A 9 20.79 -15.33 3.34
N ASN A 10 21.25 -15.45 2.09
CA ASN A 10 20.89 -14.49 1.05
C ASN A 10 19.38 -14.64 0.81
N LEU A 11 18.57 -14.03 1.67
CA LEU A 11 17.31 -13.48 1.17
C LEU A 11 17.74 -12.27 0.35
N GLY A 12 17.54 -12.32 -0.98
CA GLY A 12 17.67 -11.13 -1.81
C GLY A 12 16.88 -9.97 -1.18
N ALA A 13 17.41 -8.75 -1.26
CA ALA A 13 16.84 -7.59 -0.59
C ALA A 13 15.61 -7.09 -1.36
N ARG A 14 14.54 -7.90 -1.34
CA ARG A 14 13.26 -7.52 -1.94
C ARG A 14 12.71 -6.31 -1.22
N THR A 15 12.65 -5.20 -1.95
CA THR A 15 12.15 -3.92 -1.47
C THR A 15 10.75 -3.71 -2.04
N GLY A 16 9.84 -3.13 -1.27
CA GLY A 16 8.45 -2.95 -1.68
C GLY A 16 7.90 -1.57 -1.38
N THR A 17 6.87 -1.16 -2.12
CA THR A 17 5.99 -0.06 -1.68
C THR A 17 4.55 -0.55 -1.64
N THR A 18 3.86 -0.17 -0.57
CA THR A 18 2.49 -0.58 -0.28
C THR A 18 1.65 0.64 0.01
N TYR A 19 0.51 0.78 -0.65
CA TYR A 19 -0.49 1.79 -0.33
C TYR A 19 -1.71 1.10 0.26
N ILE A 20 -2.15 1.59 1.42
CA ILE A 20 -3.31 1.10 2.15
C ILE A 20 -4.32 2.23 2.20
N PHE A 21 -5.46 2.04 1.57
CA PHE A 21 -6.61 2.91 1.67
C PHE A 21 -7.60 2.28 2.64
N THR A 22 -8.06 3.04 3.62
CA THR A 22 -9.09 2.62 4.57
C THR A 22 -10.21 3.63 4.56
N VAL A 23 -11.44 3.17 4.36
CA VAL A 23 -12.64 3.96 4.56
C VAL A 23 -13.46 3.32 5.66
N SER A 24 -14.09 4.13 6.51
CA SER A 24 -14.98 3.64 7.54
C SER A 24 -16.27 4.44 7.57
N SER A 25 -17.41 3.76 7.76
CA SER A 25 -18.69 4.43 7.98
C SER A 25 -19.02 4.43 9.46
N GLY A 26 -18.92 5.60 10.11
CA GLY A 26 -19.47 5.79 11.46
C GLY A 26 -18.58 5.33 12.62
N VAL A 27 -17.25 5.25 12.45
CA VAL A 27 -16.32 5.06 13.58
C VAL A 27 -16.14 6.41 14.31
N PRO A 28 -16.52 6.53 15.60
CA PRO A 28 -16.31 7.76 16.35
C PRO A 28 -14.82 8.10 16.48
N ASN A 29 -14.46 9.37 16.30
CA ASN A 29 -13.09 9.90 16.44
C ASN A 29 -12.04 9.28 15.49
N PHE A 30 -12.45 8.56 14.45
CA PHE A 30 -11.57 8.07 13.40
C PHE A 30 -11.90 8.78 12.07
N PRO A 31 -10.91 9.15 11.24
CA PRO A 31 -11.19 9.76 9.94
C PRO A 31 -12.05 8.85 9.07
N GLU A 32 -13.01 9.41 8.32
CA GLU A 32 -13.82 8.65 7.36
C GLU A 32 -12.94 7.96 6.31
N PHE A 33 -11.83 8.57 5.91
CA PHE A 33 -10.88 8.01 4.95
C PHE A 33 -9.43 8.29 5.36
N VAL A 34 -8.58 7.26 5.25
CA VAL A 34 -7.14 7.32 5.52
C VAL A 34 -6.38 6.62 4.40
N THR A 35 -5.27 7.22 3.96
CA THR A 35 -4.28 6.60 3.09
C THR A 35 -2.94 6.55 3.81
N VAL A 36 -2.31 5.37 3.79
CA VAL A 36 -0.94 5.16 4.26
C VAL A 36 -0.12 4.62 3.10
N GLY A 37 1.01 5.26 2.80
CA GLY A 37 2.02 4.74 1.88
C GLY A 37 3.23 4.24 2.67
N LEU A 38 3.67 3.03 2.38
CA LEU A 38 4.82 2.38 2.98
C LEU A 38 5.91 2.18 1.92
N VAL A 39 7.17 2.36 2.32
CA VAL A 39 8.33 1.80 1.61
C VAL A 39 8.98 0.83 2.58
N ASP A 40 8.97 -0.44 2.23
CA ASP A 40 9.13 -1.56 3.15
C ASP A 40 8.21 -1.40 4.37
N GLU A 41 8.78 -1.19 5.55
CA GLU A 41 8.04 -1.01 6.81
C GLU A 41 7.90 0.47 7.22
N PHE A 42 8.51 1.40 6.47
CA PHE A 42 8.52 2.82 6.82
C PHE A 42 7.31 3.52 6.22
N GLN A 43 6.50 4.17 7.05
CA GLN A 43 5.44 5.05 6.57
C GLN A 43 6.04 6.31 5.95
N THR A 44 5.82 6.50 4.66
CA THR A 44 6.38 7.60 3.86
C THR A 44 5.33 8.64 3.48
N VAL A 45 4.09 8.21 3.28
CA VAL A 45 2.97 9.04 2.88
C VAL A 45 1.81 8.83 3.85
N HIS A 46 1.14 9.93 4.20
CA HIS A 46 -0.10 9.91 4.97
C HIS A 46 -1.10 10.89 4.39
N TYR A 47 -2.36 10.50 4.35
CA TYR A 47 -3.51 11.38 4.17
C TYR A 47 -4.61 10.93 5.11
N ASP A 48 -5.35 11.87 5.69
CA ASP A 48 -6.62 11.58 6.36
C ASP A 48 -7.69 12.61 6.02
N SER A 49 -8.95 12.21 6.13
CA SER A 49 -10.10 13.07 5.78
C SER A 49 -10.33 14.23 6.75
N ASN A 50 -9.64 14.32 7.89
CA ASN A 50 -9.76 15.46 8.80
C ASN A 50 -8.86 16.60 8.35
N THR A 51 -7.59 16.28 8.04
CA THR A 51 -6.60 17.24 7.53
C THR A 51 -6.77 17.52 6.04
N ARG A 52 -7.27 16.53 5.29
CA ARG A 52 -7.53 16.57 3.84
C ARG A 52 -6.30 16.97 3.02
N ARG A 53 -5.13 16.51 3.46
CA ARG A 53 -3.85 16.81 2.83
C ARG A 53 -2.95 15.58 2.87
N ALA A 54 -2.30 15.28 1.74
CA ALA A 54 -1.24 14.29 1.69
C ALA A 54 0.07 14.93 2.17
N GLU A 55 0.76 14.26 3.08
CA GLU A 55 1.98 14.75 3.69
C GLU A 55 3.07 13.67 3.81
N PRO A 56 4.36 14.08 3.74
CA PRO A 56 5.47 13.18 4.02
C PRO A 56 5.50 12.78 5.49
N LYS A 57 5.88 11.52 5.75
CA LYS A 57 6.11 10.99 7.10
C LYS A 57 7.56 10.62 7.38
N GLN A 58 8.42 10.67 6.36
CA GLN A 58 9.86 10.55 6.52
C GLN A 58 10.55 11.80 5.97
N ASP A 59 11.65 12.22 6.60
CA ASP A 59 12.39 13.43 6.20
C ASP A 59 12.89 13.35 4.76
N TRP A 60 13.31 12.17 4.31
CA TRP A 60 13.79 11.97 2.93
C TRP A 60 12.68 12.16 1.88
N MET A 61 11.42 11.98 2.24
CA MET A 61 10.31 12.22 1.30
C MET A 61 10.18 13.70 0.93
N SER A 62 10.78 14.63 1.68
CA SER A 62 10.81 16.05 1.29
C SER A 62 11.59 16.30 -0.01
N ARG A 63 12.50 15.40 -0.41
CA ARG A 63 13.25 15.48 -1.68
C ARG A 63 12.36 15.42 -2.90
N VAL A 64 11.25 14.68 -2.84
CA VAL A 64 10.29 14.61 -3.96
C VAL A 64 9.76 16.00 -4.32
N THR A 65 9.67 16.91 -3.34
CA THR A 65 9.20 18.29 -3.55
C THR A 65 10.22 19.15 -4.28
N ALA A 66 11.51 18.86 -4.14
CA ALA A 66 12.56 19.56 -4.89
C ALA A 66 12.54 19.17 -6.38
N GLU A 67 12.26 17.90 -6.69
CA GLU A 67 12.14 17.41 -8.08
C GLU A 67 10.79 17.72 -8.71
N ASP A 68 9.72 17.62 -7.93
CA ASP A 68 8.34 17.84 -8.34
C ASP A 68 7.57 18.65 -7.28
N PRO A 69 7.58 19.99 -7.41
CA PRO A 69 6.88 20.87 -6.48
C PRO A 69 5.36 20.65 -6.40
N GLN A 70 4.76 19.96 -7.38
CA GLN A 70 3.31 19.68 -7.43
C GLN A 70 2.96 18.28 -6.93
N TYR A 71 3.95 17.46 -6.57
CA TYR A 71 3.74 16.07 -6.15
C TYR A 71 2.67 15.94 -5.05
N TRP A 72 2.84 16.64 -3.92
CA TRP A 72 1.90 16.54 -2.78
C TRP A 72 0.51 17.06 -3.09
N GLU A 73 0.39 18.05 -3.98
CA GLU A 73 -0.91 18.53 -4.43
C GLU A 73 -1.62 17.46 -5.27
N ARG A 74 -0.92 16.81 -6.19
CA ARG A 74 -1.49 15.70 -6.99
C ARG A 74 -1.87 14.50 -6.12
N GLU A 75 -1.05 14.15 -5.12
CA GLU A 75 -1.38 13.10 -4.15
C GLU A 75 -2.62 13.47 -3.33
N THR A 76 -2.73 14.73 -2.91
CA THR A 76 -3.91 15.24 -2.19
C THR A 76 -5.17 15.14 -3.05
N GLN A 77 -5.13 15.60 -4.30
CA GLN A 77 -6.27 15.51 -5.22
C GLN A 77 -6.66 14.05 -5.52
N THR A 78 -5.66 13.18 -5.66
CA THR A 78 -5.88 11.74 -5.84
C THR A 78 -6.61 11.15 -4.63
N CYS A 79 -6.15 11.44 -3.41
CA CYS A 79 -6.80 10.97 -2.18
C CYS A 79 -8.23 11.50 -2.03
N LEU A 80 -8.48 12.77 -2.37
CA LEU A 80 -9.82 13.36 -2.36
C LEU A 80 -10.78 12.64 -3.33
N GLY A 81 -10.31 12.31 -4.53
CA GLY A 81 -11.08 11.53 -5.51
C GLY A 81 -11.36 10.10 -5.02
N LYS A 82 -10.35 9.43 -4.45
CA LYS A 82 -10.50 8.08 -3.90
C LYS A 82 -11.45 8.06 -2.71
N GLN A 83 -11.40 9.05 -1.80
CA GLN A 83 -12.31 9.16 -0.67
C GLN A 83 -13.78 9.08 -1.10
N GLN A 84 -14.18 9.82 -2.15
CA GLN A 84 -15.56 9.78 -2.65
C GLN A 84 -15.93 8.42 -3.28
N ALA A 85 -15.01 7.82 -4.04
CA ALA A 85 -15.23 6.50 -4.62
C ALA A 85 -15.39 5.42 -3.55
N PHE A 86 -14.56 5.44 -2.51
CA PHE A 86 -14.61 4.48 -1.41
C PHE A 86 -15.88 4.61 -0.57
N LYS A 87 -16.37 5.84 -0.35
CA LYS A 87 -17.66 6.09 0.29
C LYS A 87 -18.81 5.42 -0.49
N ALA A 88 -18.84 5.58 -1.81
CA ALA A 88 -19.83 4.92 -2.65
C ALA A 88 -19.68 3.39 -2.66
N ASN A 89 -18.45 2.88 -2.58
CA ASN A 89 -18.16 1.45 -2.53
C ASN A 89 -18.70 0.82 -1.23
N ILE A 90 -18.57 1.49 -0.07
CA ILE A 90 -19.19 1.01 1.19
C ILE A 90 -20.70 0.86 1.03
N GLU A 91 -21.39 1.87 0.50
CA GLU A 91 -22.85 1.80 0.36
C GLU A 91 -23.28 0.68 -0.61
N THR A 92 -22.49 0.46 -1.66
CA THR A 92 -22.69 -0.68 -2.57
C THR A 92 -22.47 -2.02 -1.86
N ALA A 93 -21.43 -2.12 -1.03
CA ALA A 93 -21.13 -3.34 -0.27
C ALA A 93 -22.24 -3.65 0.73
N LYS A 94 -22.68 -2.67 1.52
CA LYS A 94 -23.81 -2.81 2.46
C LYS A 94 -25.04 -3.43 1.79
N GLN A 95 -25.43 -2.92 0.62
CA GLN A 95 -26.56 -3.46 -0.14
C GLN A 95 -26.35 -4.93 -0.53
N ARG A 96 -25.15 -5.28 -1.01
CA ARG A 96 -24.83 -6.66 -1.44
C ARG A 96 -24.78 -7.65 -0.27
N PHE A 97 -24.40 -7.19 0.91
CA PHE A 97 -24.39 -7.97 2.13
C PHE A 97 -25.72 -7.90 2.92
N ASN A 98 -26.73 -7.21 2.39
CA ASN A 98 -28.02 -6.96 3.07
C ASN A 98 -27.87 -6.31 4.45
N GLN A 99 -26.89 -5.41 4.60
CA GLN A 99 -26.62 -4.64 5.82
C GLN A 99 -27.34 -3.29 5.75
N THR A 100 -28.05 -2.91 6.83
CA THR A 100 -28.88 -1.69 6.89
C THR A 100 -28.41 -0.67 7.93
N GLY A 101 -27.36 -0.98 8.68
CA GLY A 101 -26.79 -0.12 9.71
C GLY A 101 -25.57 -0.78 10.37
N GLY A 102 -24.92 -0.04 11.26
CA GLY A 102 -23.66 -0.46 11.87
C GLY A 102 -22.45 0.25 11.27
N VAL A 103 -21.30 -0.06 11.85
CA VAL A 103 -20.01 0.44 11.38
C VAL A 103 -19.44 -0.55 10.39
N HIS A 104 -19.00 -0.04 9.25
CA HIS A 104 -18.42 -0.85 8.19
C HIS A 104 -17.09 -0.26 7.75
N VAL A 105 -16.18 -1.12 7.34
CA VAL A 105 -14.84 -0.74 6.91
C VAL A 105 -14.57 -1.39 5.57
N ALA A 106 -14.08 -0.60 4.61
CA ALA A 106 -13.55 -1.15 3.37
C ALA A 106 -12.08 -0.75 3.24
N GLN A 107 -11.26 -1.67 2.77
CA GLN A 107 -9.84 -1.46 2.60
C GLN A 107 -9.40 -1.86 1.20
N ARG A 108 -8.40 -1.15 0.68
CA ARG A 108 -7.64 -1.58 -0.49
C ARG A 108 -6.17 -1.52 -0.15
N MET A 109 -5.47 -2.61 -0.40
CA MET A 109 -4.03 -2.72 -0.26
C MET A 109 -3.45 -3.07 -1.62
N TYR A 110 -2.62 -2.20 -2.17
CA TYR A 110 -1.97 -2.43 -3.45
C TYR A 110 -0.55 -1.92 -3.42
N GLY A 111 0.31 -2.53 -4.22
CA GLY A 111 1.73 -2.27 -4.15
C GLY A 111 2.53 -3.07 -5.14
N CYS A 112 3.83 -2.80 -5.15
CA CYS A 112 4.79 -3.50 -5.97
C CYS A 112 6.04 -3.82 -5.19
N GLU A 113 6.70 -4.89 -5.63
CA GLU A 113 7.95 -5.38 -5.07
C GLU A 113 8.98 -5.47 -6.18
N TRP A 114 10.21 -5.13 -5.82
CA TRP A 114 11.36 -5.24 -6.69
C TRP A 114 12.48 -5.97 -5.95
N ASP A 115 13.03 -6.98 -6.60
CA ASP A 115 14.24 -7.67 -6.16
C ASP A 115 15.46 -7.05 -6.87
N ASP A 116 16.36 -6.48 -6.09
CA ASP A 116 17.51 -5.71 -6.59
C ASP A 116 18.61 -6.59 -7.18
N ASP A 117 18.74 -7.84 -6.72
CA ASP A 117 19.69 -8.83 -7.21
C ASP A 117 19.25 -9.43 -8.56
N THR A 118 17.99 -9.83 -8.67
CA THR A 118 17.47 -10.56 -9.84
C THR A 118 16.77 -9.67 -10.85
N GLY A 119 16.34 -8.47 -10.45
CA GLY A 119 15.48 -7.61 -11.24
C GLY A 119 14.03 -8.10 -11.33
N GLU A 120 13.65 -9.14 -10.58
CA GLU A 120 12.27 -9.61 -10.53
C GLU A 120 11.34 -8.50 -10.00
N VAL A 121 10.22 -8.30 -10.67
CA VAL A 121 9.17 -7.37 -10.26
C VAL A 121 7.88 -8.13 -10.01
N ASN A 122 7.18 -7.74 -8.96
CA ASN A 122 5.87 -8.28 -8.63
C ASN A 122 4.93 -7.14 -8.21
N GLY A 123 3.64 -7.42 -8.18
CA GLY A 123 2.65 -6.48 -7.68
C GLY A 123 1.36 -7.15 -7.28
N TYR A 124 0.59 -6.46 -6.46
CA TYR A 124 -0.66 -6.94 -5.91
C TYR A 124 -1.67 -5.81 -5.77
N ASP A 125 -2.96 -6.17 -5.80
CA ASP A 125 -4.09 -5.27 -5.54
C ASP A 125 -5.20 -6.09 -4.92
N GLN A 126 -5.49 -5.82 -3.64
CA GLN A 126 -6.41 -6.58 -2.81
C GLN A 126 -7.39 -5.64 -2.14
N TRP A 127 -8.64 -6.07 -2.06
CA TRP A 127 -9.71 -5.34 -1.42
C TRP A 127 -10.31 -6.20 -0.30
N GLY A 128 -10.55 -5.57 0.84
CA GLY A 128 -11.20 -6.16 1.99
C GLY A 128 -12.45 -5.38 2.39
N TYR A 129 -13.40 -6.08 3.02
CA TYR A 129 -14.63 -5.50 3.55
C TYR A 129 -14.96 -6.13 4.91
N ASP A 130 -15.18 -5.30 5.92
CA ASP A 130 -15.45 -5.69 7.31
C ASP A 130 -14.40 -6.67 7.90
N GLY A 131 -13.13 -6.52 7.47
CA GLY A 131 -12.00 -7.34 7.93
C GLY A 131 -11.79 -8.65 7.15
N GLU A 132 -12.66 -8.96 6.18
CA GLU A 132 -12.58 -10.16 5.36
C GLU A 132 -12.12 -9.84 3.93
N ASP A 133 -11.47 -10.82 3.29
CA ASP A 133 -11.09 -10.71 1.88
C ASP A 133 -12.32 -10.56 0.98
N PHE A 134 -12.31 -9.55 0.10
CA PHE A 134 -13.44 -9.28 -0.79
C PHE A 134 -13.11 -9.62 -2.25
N ILE A 135 -12.03 -9.07 -2.82
CA ILE A 135 -11.58 -9.37 -4.18
C ILE A 135 -10.09 -9.06 -4.35
N ALA A 136 -9.35 -9.89 -5.10
CA ALA A 136 -7.92 -9.72 -5.32
C ALA A 136 -7.53 -9.90 -6.79
N PHE A 137 -6.60 -9.08 -7.29
CA PHE A 137 -6.08 -9.19 -8.66
C PHE A 137 -4.93 -10.18 -8.74
N ASP A 138 -5.03 -11.16 -9.64
CA ASP A 138 -3.93 -12.04 -10.01
C ASP A 138 -3.23 -11.48 -11.24
N LEU A 139 -2.04 -10.92 -11.01
CA LEU A 139 -1.20 -10.32 -12.03
C LEU A 139 -0.73 -11.31 -13.12
N LYS A 140 -0.58 -12.60 -12.78
CA LYS A 140 -0.09 -13.63 -13.70
C LYS A 140 -1.17 -14.06 -14.67
N THR A 141 -2.38 -14.25 -14.17
CA THR A 141 -3.53 -14.66 -15.00
C THR A 141 -4.30 -13.48 -15.57
N GLU A 142 -4.04 -12.27 -15.10
CA GLU A 142 -4.76 -11.04 -15.45
C GLU A 142 -6.27 -11.16 -15.16
N THR A 143 -6.60 -11.79 -14.04
CA THR A 143 -7.99 -12.01 -13.60
C THR A 143 -8.16 -11.66 -12.13
N TRP A 144 -9.41 -11.36 -11.74
CA TRP A 144 -9.76 -11.10 -10.35
C TRP A 144 -10.28 -12.36 -9.67
N THR A 145 -9.90 -12.60 -8.43
CA THR A 145 -10.43 -13.69 -7.59
C THR A 145 -11.42 -13.11 -6.59
N ALA A 146 -12.64 -13.66 -6.55
CA ALA A 146 -13.70 -13.26 -5.63
C ALA A 146 -13.95 -14.38 -4.61
N PRO A 147 -13.35 -14.32 -3.40
CA PRO A 147 -13.56 -15.32 -2.34
C PRO A 147 -15.00 -15.36 -1.81
N VAL A 148 -15.76 -14.27 -1.94
CA VAL A 148 -17.15 -14.17 -1.47
C VAL A 148 -18.14 -13.97 -2.62
N PRO A 149 -19.36 -14.55 -2.54
CA PRO A 149 -20.38 -14.41 -3.60
C PRO A 149 -20.73 -12.95 -3.95
N GLN A 150 -20.70 -12.06 -2.96
CA GLN A 150 -21.01 -10.63 -3.07
C GLN A 150 -20.01 -9.88 -3.97
N ALA A 151 -18.80 -10.42 -4.15
CA ALA A 151 -17.76 -9.85 -4.99
C ALA A 151 -17.83 -10.35 -6.45
N VAL A 152 -18.58 -11.42 -6.75
CA VAL A 152 -18.65 -12.03 -8.09
C VAL A 152 -19.15 -11.04 -9.15
N ILE A 153 -20.10 -10.17 -8.81
CA ILE A 153 -20.57 -9.10 -9.71
C ILE A 153 -19.43 -8.14 -10.06
N THR A 154 -18.59 -7.76 -9.08
CA THR A 154 -17.42 -6.92 -9.32
C THR A 154 -16.38 -7.64 -10.16
N LYS A 155 -16.08 -8.91 -9.84
CA LYS A 155 -15.18 -9.76 -10.64
C LYS A 155 -15.58 -9.78 -12.11
N HIS A 156 -16.83 -10.12 -12.42
CA HIS A 156 -17.30 -10.15 -13.80
C HIS A 156 -17.20 -8.79 -14.49
N LYS A 157 -17.50 -7.70 -13.79
CA LYS A 157 -17.36 -6.35 -14.35
C LYS A 157 -15.90 -6.02 -14.68
N TRP A 158 -14.98 -6.32 -13.78
CA TRP A 158 -13.57 -5.97 -13.91
C TRP A 158 -12.81 -6.90 -14.88
N ASP A 159 -13.08 -8.21 -14.85
CA ASP A 159 -12.47 -9.19 -15.78
C ASP A 159 -12.80 -8.91 -17.25
N ASN A 160 -13.99 -8.34 -17.50
CA ASN A 160 -14.45 -7.96 -18.84
C ASN A 160 -13.88 -6.61 -19.31
N ASN A 161 -13.24 -5.83 -18.44
CA ASN A 161 -12.64 -4.55 -18.80
C ASN A 161 -11.13 -4.71 -19.06
N LYS A 162 -10.78 -5.18 -20.27
CA LYS A 162 -9.39 -5.43 -20.65
C LYS A 162 -8.51 -4.18 -20.67
N ALA A 163 -9.07 -3.01 -20.97
CA ALA A 163 -8.33 -1.75 -20.94
C ALA A 163 -7.90 -1.41 -19.51
N GLU A 164 -8.79 -1.55 -18.54
CA GLU A 164 -8.49 -1.29 -17.13
C GLU A 164 -7.45 -2.28 -16.58
N ILE A 165 -7.56 -3.57 -16.93
CA ILE A 165 -6.57 -4.58 -16.56
C ILE A 165 -5.17 -4.21 -17.06
N ALA A 166 -5.06 -3.77 -18.32
CA ALA A 166 -3.79 -3.33 -18.90
C ALA A 166 -3.21 -2.11 -18.15
N LEU A 167 -4.06 -1.16 -17.74
CA LEU A 167 -3.66 -0.01 -16.93
C LEU A 167 -3.14 -0.44 -15.55
N TYR A 168 -3.87 -1.31 -14.83
CA TYR A 168 -3.41 -1.82 -13.53
C TYR A 168 -2.09 -2.57 -13.63
N LYS A 169 -1.96 -3.43 -14.65
CA LYS A 169 -0.71 -4.15 -14.90
C LYS A 169 0.45 -3.18 -15.15
N ASN A 170 0.26 -2.19 -16.03
CA ASN A 170 1.30 -1.19 -16.31
C ASN A 170 1.70 -0.40 -15.06
N TYR A 171 0.72 -0.02 -14.24
CA TYR A 171 0.99 0.65 -12.98
C TYR A 171 1.82 -0.24 -12.03
N LEU A 172 1.38 -1.46 -11.77
CA LEU A 172 2.00 -2.35 -10.78
C LEU A 172 3.44 -2.76 -11.16
N ILE A 173 3.71 -3.06 -12.43
CA ILE A 173 5.02 -3.60 -12.84
C ILE A 173 5.99 -2.54 -13.39
N ARG A 174 5.54 -1.31 -13.60
CA ARG A 174 6.39 -0.22 -14.14
C ARG A 174 6.31 1.03 -13.29
N GLU A 175 5.17 1.72 -13.29
CA GLU A 175 5.07 3.04 -12.65
C GLU A 175 5.33 2.97 -11.14
N CYS A 176 4.77 1.97 -10.47
CA CYS A 176 5.00 1.73 -9.05
C CYS A 176 6.47 1.42 -8.76
N ILE A 177 7.13 0.61 -9.61
CA ILE A 177 8.55 0.25 -9.48
C ILE A 177 9.45 1.48 -9.69
N ASP A 178 9.13 2.33 -10.67
CA ASP A 178 9.87 3.57 -10.93
C ASP A 178 9.78 4.53 -9.73
N TRP A 179 8.59 4.65 -9.11
CA TRP A 179 8.42 5.42 -7.88
C TRP A 179 9.14 4.80 -6.69
N LEU A 180 9.04 3.48 -6.51
CA LEU A 180 9.72 2.74 -5.44
C LEU A 180 11.23 2.99 -5.47
N LYS A 181 11.85 2.88 -6.65
CA LYS A 181 13.29 3.13 -6.81
C LYS A 181 13.67 4.56 -6.40
N LYS A 182 12.88 5.56 -6.80
CA LYS A 182 13.10 6.95 -6.38
C LYS A 182 13.02 7.12 -4.87
N TYR A 183 11.99 6.54 -4.24
CA TYR A 183 11.81 6.63 -2.79
C TYR A 183 12.97 5.97 -2.04
N VAL A 184 13.42 4.80 -2.49
CA VAL A 184 14.59 4.11 -1.93
C VAL A 184 15.85 4.97 -2.08
N ASP A 185 16.07 5.58 -3.26
CA ASP A 185 17.23 6.44 -3.49
C ASP A 185 17.22 7.70 -2.61
N TYR A 186 16.05 8.29 -2.37
CA TYR A 186 15.89 9.39 -1.41
C TYR A 186 16.28 8.96 0.01
N GLY A 187 15.91 7.75 0.42
CA GLY A 187 16.27 7.18 1.73
C GLY A 187 17.76 6.86 1.86
N ARG A 188 18.35 6.19 0.85
CA ARG A 188 19.77 5.80 0.82
C ARG A 188 20.72 7.00 0.90
N THR A 189 20.34 8.10 0.26
CA THR A 189 21.14 9.33 0.26
C THR A 189 21.09 10.11 1.59
N LEU A 190 20.19 9.76 2.52
CA LEU A 190 20.26 10.23 3.91
C LEU A 190 21.06 9.30 4.82
N THR A 191 21.08 7.98 4.54
CA THR A 191 21.81 7.00 5.36
C THR A 191 23.30 6.87 5.00
N GLY A 192 23.82 7.77 4.16
CA GLY A 192 25.23 7.89 3.83
C GLY A 192 26.10 8.37 4.99
N GLU A 193 26.03 7.71 6.16
CA GLU A 193 26.99 7.74 7.27
C GLU A 193 26.59 6.85 8.47
N VAL A 194 25.81 5.77 8.31
CA VAL A 194 25.40 4.94 9.47
C VAL A 194 25.88 3.50 9.36
N ASN A 195 26.78 3.12 10.29
CA ASN A 195 27.41 1.79 10.34
C ASN A 195 26.37 0.68 10.52
N ALA A 196 26.66 -0.51 9.99
CA ALA A 196 25.78 -1.70 10.03
C ALA A 196 25.27 -2.09 11.43
N THR A 197 25.90 -1.61 12.51
CA THR A 197 25.43 -1.75 13.90
C THR A 197 24.18 -0.93 14.22
N ASP A 198 23.93 0.20 13.55
CA ASP A 198 22.77 1.05 13.83
C ASP A 198 21.49 0.58 13.11
N TYR A 199 21.64 -0.20 12.03
CA TYR A 199 20.52 -0.89 11.36
C TYR A 199 19.79 -1.85 12.32
N LEU A 200 20.54 -2.57 13.17
CA LEU A 200 19.98 -3.47 14.19
C LEU A 200 19.25 -2.72 15.30
N VAL A 201 19.67 -1.48 15.58
CA VAL A 201 19.03 -0.65 16.60
C VAL A 201 17.68 -0.12 16.10
N ILE A 202 17.59 0.34 14.85
CA ILE A 202 16.33 0.80 14.23
C ILE A 202 15.33 -0.36 14.11
N MET A 203 15.77 -1.54 13.67
CA MET A 203 14.89 -2.72 13.63
C MET A 203 14.47 -3.19 15.04
N GLY A 204 15.35 -3.04 16.04
CA GLY A 204 15.07 -3.42 17.42
C GLY A 204 14.02 -2.55 18.12
N TYR A 205 13.94 -1.24 17.80
CA TYR A 205 12.93 -0.35 18.37
C TYR A 205 11.54 -0.54 17.73
N ASN A 206 11.46 -0.91 16.45
CA ASN A 206 10.17 -1.11 15.77
C ASN A 206 9.45 -2.41 16.16
N ILE A 207 10.19 -3.47 16.55
CA ILE A 207 9.59 -4.70 17.08
C ILE A 207 8.86 -4.45 18.42
N LEU A 208 9.32 -3.48 19.22
CA LEU A 208 8.62 -3.10 20.46
C LEU A 208 7.36 -2.25 20.19
N SER A 209 7.36 -1.42 19.15
CA SER A 209 6.21 -0.57 18.81
C SER A 209 5.04 -1.36 18.21
N LEU A 210 5.31 -2.48 17.52
CA LEU A 210 4.25 -3.31 16.93
C LEU A 210 3.47 -4.14 17.97
N LYS A 211 3.99 -4.27 19.21
CA LYS A 211 3.34 -5.04 20.29
C LYS A 211 2.29 -4.26 21.09
N LEU A 212 2.07 -2.99 20.76
CA LEU A 212 1.13 -2.09 21.46
C LEU A 212 -0.05 -1.64 20.59
N MET A 213 -0.23 -2.22 19.40
CA MET A 213 -1.42 -2.05 18.58
C MET A 213 -2.08 -3.41 18.32
N CYS A 214 -2.50 -4.06 19.41
CA CYS A 214 -3.58 -5.04 19.46
C CYS A 214 -4.28 -4.91 20.81
#